data_AF-A0A950QR89-F1
#
_entry.id   AF-A0A950QR89-F1
#
_cell.length_a   1.000
_cell.length_b   1.000
_cell.length_c   1.000
_cell.angle_alpha   90.00
_cell.angle_beta   90.00
_cell.angle_gamma   90.00
#
_symmetry.space_group_name_H-M   'P 1'
#
loop_
_entity.id
_entity.type
_entity.pdbx_description
1 polymer ?
#
loop_
_entity_poly.entity_id
_entity_poly.type
_entity_poly.pdbx_seq_one_letter_code
_entity_poly.pdbx_strand_id
1 'polypeptide(L)'
;PADRLNEVKAAGALAKFRTGGLTAEAIPSVDTLASFLLGCAERKLPFKATAGLHHAIRSVHPLTYEANGPRAAMHGFINVFAAAAFAWHGEKQISEILSDQDPFAFRFDNSLHWRGLSLTTEQVACARKQFAHSFGSCSCEDPVRDLQSLGWL
;
A
#
# COMPACT_ATOMS: atom_id res chain seq x y z
N PRO A 1 15.24 -9.17 2.32
CA PRO A 1 16.30 -9.31 1.29
C PRO A 1 15.77 -10.13 0.13
N ALA A 2 16.24 -9.88 -1.09
CA ALA A 2 15.75 -10.47 -2.33
C ALA A 2 15.67 -12.02 -2.29
N ASP A 3 16.61 -12.66 -1.60
CA ASP A 3 16.69 -14.13 -1.48
C ASP A 3 15.46 -14.73 -0.80
N ARG A 4 14.93 -14.05 0.23
CA ARG A 4 13.71 -14.50 0.92
C ARG A 4 12.47 -14.49 0.02
N LEU A 5 12.40 -13.60 -0.97
CA LEU A 5 11.27 -13.58 -1.91
C LEU A 5 11.34 -14.74 -2.91
N ASN A 6 12.55 -15.13 -3.30
CA ASN A 6 12.76 -16.31 -4.16
C ASN A 6 12.33 -17.60 -3.45
N GLU A 7 12.68 -17.74 -2.16
CA GLU A 7 12.27 -18.88 -1.33
C GLU A 7 10.75 -18.97 -1.21
N VAL A 8 10.07 -17.84 -0.91
CA VAL A 8 8.60 -17.80 -0.83
C VAL A 8 7.96 -18.22 -2.16
N LYS A 9 8.49 -17.72 -3.28
CA LYS A 9 8.01 -18.10 -4.62
C LYS A 9 8.24 -19.59 -4.90
N ALA A 10 9.43 -20.11 -4.59
CA ALA A 10 9.77 -21.51 -4.80
C ALA A 10 8.88 -22.46 -3.97
N ALA A 11 8.45 -22.01 -2.79
CA ALA A 11 7.51 -22.73 -1.94
C ALA A 11 6.04 -22.67 -2.43
N GLY A 12 5.75 -21.96 -3.53
CA GLY A 12 4.37 -21.76 -4.01
C GLY A 12 3.51 -20.91 -3.07
N ALA A 13 4.14 -20.13 -2.16
CA ALA A 13 3.46 -19.31 -1.18
C ALA A 13 3.29 -17.86 -1.66
N LEU A 14 2.55 -17.08 -0.87
CA LEU A 14 2.34 -15.64 -1.09
C LEU A 14 3.24 -14.83 -0.15
N ALA A 15 3.73 -13.69 -0.63
CA ALA A 15 4.47 -12.78 0.21
C ALA A 15 3.53 -12.10 1.22
N LYS A 16 4.02 -11.91 2.45
CA LYS A 16 3.33 -11.12 3.48
C LYS A 16 4.26 -10.01 3.94
N PHE A 17 3.77 -8.78 3.92
CA PHE A 17 4.50 -7.64 4.45
C PHE A 17 3.73 -6.98 5.59
N ARG A 18 4.44 -6.61 6.65
CA ARG A 18 3.86 -5.90 7.79
C ARG A 18 4.14 -4.41 7.64
N THR A 19 3.11 -3.58 7.71
CA THR A 19 3.17 -2.14 7.43
C THR A 19 3.00 -1.26 8.68
N GLY A 20 2.84 -1.86 9.88
CA GLY A 20 2.74 -1.09 11.11
C GLY A 20 2.68 -1.92 12.40
N GLY A 21 2.56 -1.20 13.51
CA GLY A 21 2.47 -1.70 14.88
C GLY A 21 2.23 -0.54 15.86
N LEU A 22 2.36 -0.82 17.16
CA LEU A 22 2.08 0.15 18.23
C LEU A 22 3.23 1.14 18.50
N THR A 23 4.37 0.98 17.82
CA THR A 23 5.54 1.85 17.95
C THR A 23 5.96 2.37 16.57
N ALA A 24 6.67 3.50 16.53
CA ALA A 24 7.06 4.13 15.27
C ALA A 24 8.03 3.23 14.47
N GLU A 25 8.89 2.49 15.15
CA GLU A 25 9.88 1.57 14.56
C GLU A 25 9.22 0.35 13.89
N ALA A 26 7.97 0.04 14.27
CA ALA A 26 7.20 -1.04 13.66
C ALA A 26 6.61 -0.64 12.29
N ILE A 27 6.67 0.65 11.92
CA ILE A 27 6.25 1.14 10.61
C ILE A 27 7.47 1.14 9.68
N PRO A 28 7.50 0.29 8.64
CA PRO A 28 8.61 0.26 7.71
C PRO A 28 8.73 1.59 6.96
N SER A 29 9.94 1.98 6.60
CA SER A 29 10.15 3.15 5.75
C SER A 29 9.50 3.00 4.38
N VAL A 30 9.24 4.11 3.70
CA VAL A 30 8.75 4.15 2.32
C VAL A 30 9.65 3.32 1.40
N ASP A 31 10.97 3.49 1.49
CA ASP A 31 11.91 2.78 0.61
C ASP A 31 11.95 1.27 0.87
N THR A 32 11.76 0.86 2.13
CA THR A 32 11.68 -0.57 2.47
C THR A 32 10.45 -1.19 1.83
N LEU A 33 9.30 -0.51 1.90
CA LEU A 33 8.06 -0.96 1.28
C LEU A 33 8.16 -0.93 -0.25
N ALA A 34 8.73 0.13 -0.84
CA ALA A 34 8.96 0.24 -2.28
C ALA A 34 9.82 -0.91 -2.79
N SER A 35 10.95 -1.16 -2.13
CA SER A 35 11.86 -2.26 -2.46
C SER A 35 11.17 -3.63 -2.39
N PHE A 36 10.30 -3.83 -1.39
CA PHE A 36 9.50 -5.04 -1.28
C PHE A 36 8.51 -5.19 -2.45
N LEU A 37 7.75 -4.15 -2.76
CA LEU A 37 6.76 -4.17 -3.85
C LEU A 37 7.42 -4.41 -5.21
N LEU A 38 8.50 -3.70 -5.51
CA LEU A 38 9.27 -3.89 -6.74
C LEU A 38 9.83 -5.32 -6.83
N GLY A 39 10.45 -5.80 -5.75
CA GLY A 39 10.99 -7.16 -5.71
C GLY A 39 9.92 -8.24 -5.94
N CYS A 40 8.71 -8.04 -5.42
CA CYS A 40 7.60 -8.96 -5.66
C CYS A 40 7.06 -8.84 -7.10
N ALA A 41 6.94 -7.63 -7.65
CA ALA A 41 6.47 -7.38 -9.01
C ALA A 41 7.40 -8.01 -10.06
N GLU A 42 8.72 -7.83 -9.92
CA GLU A 42 9.75 -8.46 -10.77
C GLU A 42 9.62 -9.98 -10.80
N ARG A 43 9.30 -10.58 -9.65
CA ARG A 43 9.19 -12.03 -9.48
C ARG A 43 7.82 -12.56 -9.85
N LYS A 44 6.86 -11.70 -10.19
CA LYS A 44 5.44 -12.08 -10.34
C LYS A 44 4.91 -12.83 -9.11
N LEU A 45 5.34 -12.39 -7.92
CA LEU A 45 5.00 -12.98 -6.63
C LEU A 45 3.87 -12.16 -5.99
N PRO A 46 2.65 -12.71 -5.83
CA PRO A 46 1.57 -11.96 -5.21
C PRO A 46 1.82 -11.76 -3.71
N PHE A 47 1.24 -10.69 -3.16
CA PHE A 47 1.43 -10.31 -1.77
C PHE A 47 0.13 -9.90 -1.08
N LYS A 48 0.18 -9.93 0.25
CA LYS A 48 -0.75 -9.21 1.12
C LYS A 48 -0.01 -8.29 2.10
N ALA A 49 -0.57 -7.12 2.33
CA ALA A 49 -0.11 -6.21 3.37
C ALA A 49 -0.87 -6.47 4.67
N THR A 50 -0.24 -6.23 5.82
CA THR A 50 -0.84 -6.51 7.14
C THR A 50 -0.42 -5.46 8.14
N ALA A 51 -1.32 -5.15 9.09
CA ALA A 51 -1.13 -4.18 10.18
C ALA A 51 -0.91 -2.73 9.73
N GLY A 52 -1.66 -1.79 10.31
CA GLY A 52 -1.42 -0.35 10.16
C GLY A 52 -1.98 0.30 8.90
N LEU A 53 -2.78 -0.41 8.08
CA LEU A 53 -3.44 0.14 6.89
C LEU A 53 -4.90 0.51 7.19
N HIS A 54 -5.09 1.46 8.10
CA HIS A 54 -6.41 1.96 8.51
C HIS A 54 -6.86 3.14 7.66
N HIS A 55 -5.89 3.89 7.13
CA HIS A 55 -6.13 5.16 6.46
C HIS A 55 -6.00 5.05 4.95
N ALA A 56 -6.83 5.78 4.21
CA ALA A 56 -6.79 5.77 2.75
C ALA A 56 -5.45 6.30 2.24
N ILE A 57 -5.05 7.47 2.75
CA ILE A 57 -3.83 8.17 2.37
C ILE A 57 -2.82 8.18 3.52
N ARG A 58 -1.52 8.21 3.18
CA ARG A 58 -0.43 8.32 4.14
C ARG A 58 -0.57 9.61 4.94
N SER A 59 -0.57 9.51 6.26
CA SER A 59 -0.59 10.68 7.15
C SER A 59 -0.12 10.33 8.56
N VAL A 60 0.07 11.35 9.40
CA VAL A 60 0.52 11.18 10.79
C VAL A 60 -0.68 10.93 11.71
N HIS A 61 -0.72 9.76 12.35
CA HIS A 61 -1.79 9.36 13.27
C HIS A 61 -1.24 8.90 14.62
N PRO A 62 -2.07 8.91 15.69
CA PRO A 62 -1.77 8.21 16.93
C PRO A 62 -1.58 6.70 16.70
N LEU A 63 -0.56 6.11 17.33
CA LEU A 63 -0.31 4.66 17.29
C LEU A 63 -1.10 3.89 18.35
N THR A 64 -1.62 4.62 19.35
CA THR A 64 -2.39 4.11 20.47
C THR A 64 -3.61 5.00 20.71
N TYR A 65 -4.58 4.51 21.49
CA TYR A 65 -5.78 5.27 21.87
C TYR A 65 -5.53 6.27 23.01
N GLU A 66 -4.29 6.37 23.50
CA GLU A 66 -3.92 7.28 24.59
C GLU A 66 -3.86 8.73 24.08
N ALA A 67 -4.41 9.67 24.86
CA ALA A 67 -4.56 11.07 24.46
C ALA A 67 -3.24 11.77 24.06
N ASN A 68 -2.10 11.32 24.60
CA ASN A 68 -0.76 11.80 24.29
C ASN A 68 0.18 10.67 23.85
N GLY A 69 -0.39 9.60 23.28
CA GLY A 69 0.37 8.46 22.79
C GLY A 69 1.32 8.83 21.64
N PRO A 70 2.31 7.98 21.33
CA PRO A 70 3.22 8.21 20.23
C PRO A 70 2.45 8.33 18.91
N ARG A 71 2.91 9.22 18.04
CA ARG A 71 2.35 9.44 16.70
C ARG A 71 3.41 9.14 15.65
N ALA A 72 3.01 8.58 14.53
CA ALA A 72 3.92 8.36 13.41
C ALA A 72 3.18 8.43 12.06
N ALA A 73 3.94 8.61 10.98
CA ALA A 73 3.42 8.58 9.63
C ALA A 73 3.09 7.13 9.23
N MET A 74 1.80 6.81 9.15
CA MET A 74 1.30 5.50 8.76
C MET A 74 1.09 5.44 7.24
N HIS A 75 1.28 4.26 6.65
CA HIS A 75 1.03 4.07 5.22
C HIS A 75 -0.47 4.12 4.90
N GLY A 76 -0.83 4.73 3.78
CA GLY A 76 -2.21 4.70 3.27
C GLY A 76 -2.46 3.47 2.39
N PHE A 77 -3.61 2.79 2.53
CA PHE A 77 -3.89 1.61 1.71
C PHE A 77 -4.05 1.96 0.22
N ILE A 78 -4.51 3.17 -0.11
CA ILE A 78 -4.55 3.65 -1.50
C ILE A 78 -3.14 3.88 -2.02
N ASN A 79 -2.24 4.51 -1.24
CA ASN A 79 -0.83 4.64 -1.62
C ASN A 79 -0.20 3.28 -1.94
N VAL A 80 -0.37 2.29 -1.04
CA VAL A 80 0.21 0.95 -1.21
C VAL A 80 -0.33 0.26 -2.46
N PHE A 81 -1.63 0.32 -2.70
CA PHE A 81 -2.27 -0.42 -3.79
C PHE A 81 -2.06 0.26 -5.14
N ALA A 82 -2.05 1.61 -5.18
CA ALA A 82 -1.66 2.35 -6.35
C ALA A 82 -0.20 2.07 -6.72
N ALA A 83 0.73 2.20 -5.77
CA ALA A 83 2.15 1.90 -5.97
C ALA A 83 2.37 0.47 -6.46
N ALA A 84 1.67 -0.51 -5.88
CA ALA A 84 1.74 -1.90 -6.31
C ALA A 84 1.21 -2.10 -7.75
N ALA A 85 0.12 -1.43 -8.13
CA ALA A 85 -0.42 -1.50 -9.47
C ALA A 85 0.54 -0.88 -10.49
N PHE A 86 1.10 0.28 -10.21
CA PHE A 86 2.12 0.91 -11.07
C PHE A 86 3.38 0.06 -11.18
N ALA A 87 3.88 -0.50 -10.07
CA ALA A 87 5.00 -1.43 -10.07
C ALA A 87 4.76 -2.67 -10.93
N TRP A 88 3.54 -3.23 -10.87
CA TRP A 88 3.16 -4.39 -11.67
C TRP A 88 3.27 -4.15 -13.17
N HIS A 89 2.98 -2.91 -13.59
CA HIS A 89 3.03 -2.45 -14.98
C HIS A 89 4.34 -1.75 -15.34
N GLY A 90 5.37 -1.86 -14.51
CA GLY A 90 6.75 -1.50 -14.85
C GLY A 90 7.26 -0.17 -14.30
N GLU A 91 6.45 0.57 -13.54
CA GLU A 91 6.94 1.77 -12.86
C GLU A 91 7.93 1.39 -11.75
N LYS A 92 9.05 2.12 -11.67
CA LYS A 92 10.12 1.88 -10.70
C LYS A 92 10.15 2.93 -9.59
N GLN A 93 9.69 4.16 -9.88
CA GLN A 93 9.71 5.29 -8.96
C GLN A 93 8.43 5.34 -8.10
N ILE A 94 8.14 4.24 -7.41
CA ILE A 94 6.91 4.10 -6.63
C ILE A 94 7.02 4.67 -5.21
N SER A 95 8.23 5.02 -4.74
CA SER A 95 8.43 5.65 -3.42
C SER A 95 7.65 6.95 -3.30
N GLU A 96 7.55 7.73 -4.38
CA GLU A 96 6.79 8.99 -4.38
C GLU A 96 5.30 8.74 -4.16
N ILE A 97 4.71 7.77 -4.88
CA ILE A 97 3.32 7.33 -4.69
C ILE A 97 3.08 6.89 -3.25
N LEU A 98 4.02 6.11 -2.68
CA LEU A 98 3.93 5.61 -1.31
C LEU A 98 4.04 6.73 -0.25
N SER A 99 4.81 7.78 -0.55
CA SER A 99 5.06 8.90 0.35
C SER A 99 4.04 10.03 0.25
N ASP A 100 3.19 10.02 -0.79
CA ASP A 100 2.26 11.11 -1.07
C ASP A 100 1.19 11.22 0.02
N GLN A 101 1.04 12.41 0.58
CA GLN A 101 0.07 12.72 1.64
C GLN A 101 -1.09 13.56 1.10
N ASP A 102 -1.04 13.97 -0.17
CA ASP A 102 -2.10 14.75 -0.80
C ASP A 102 -3.15 13.79 -1.42
N PRO A 103 -4.38 13.72 -0.87
CA PRO A 103 -5.43 12.91 -1.47
C PRO A 103 -5.78 13.36 -2.90
N PHE A 104 -5.63 14.65 -3.23
CA PHE A 104 -5.95 15.17 -4.56
C PHE A 104 -4.91 14.81 -5.63
N ALA A 105 -3.75 14.29 -5.22
CA ALA A 105 -2.80 13.69 -6.15
C ALA A 105 -3.37 12.40 -6.78
N PHE A 106 -4.32 11.74 -6.12
CA PHE A 106 -5.02 10.56 -6.61
C PHE A 106 -6.38 10.95 -7.18
N ARG A 107 -6.67 10.48 -8.40
CA ARG A 107 -7.98 10.67 -9.03
C ARG A 107 -8.48 9.35 -9.59
N PHE A 108 -9.78 9.15 -9.48
CA PHE A 108 -10.45 7.94 -9.93
C PHE A 108 -11.56 8.33 -10.88
N ASP A 109 -11.47 7.84 -12.11
CA ASP A 109 -12.54 7.90 -13.10
C ASP A 109 -12.71 6.50 -13.73
N ASN A 110 -12.59 6.37 -15.06
CA ASN A 110 -12.42 5.06 -15.71
C ASN A 110 -10.97 4.55 -15.64
N SER A 111 -10.12 5.24 -14.89
CA SER A 111 -8.71 4.93 -14.66
C SER A 111 -8.29 5.37 -13.25
N LEU A 112 -7.24 4.75 -12.74
CA LEU A 112 -6.50 5.26 -11.59
C LEU A 112 -5.47 6.26 -12.11
N HIS A 113 -5.49 7.48 -11.58
CA HIS A 113 -4.48 8.49 -11.84
C HIS A 113 -3.73 8.80 -10.55
N TRP A 114 -2.42 8.93 -10.66
CA TRP A 114 -1.59 9.58 -9.64
C TRP A 114 -0.69 10.59 -10.33
N ARG A 115 -0.89 11.87 -10.04
CA ARG A 115 -0.20 12.99 -10.71
C ARG A 115 -0.21 12.83 -12.23
N GLY A 116 0.95 12.68 -12.86
CA GLY A 116 1.10 12.51 -14.31
C GLY A 116 1.01 11.06 -14.82
N LEU A 117 0.86 10.09 -13.92
CA LEU A 117 0.76 8.66 -14.27
C LEU A 117 -0.68 8.18 -14.25
N SER A 118 -1.00 7.22 -15.11
CA SER A 118 -2.34 6.61 -15.15
C SER A 118 -2.29 5.11 -15.45
N LEU A 119 -3.30 4.39 -14.95
CA LEU A 119 -3.59 2.99 -15.28
C LEU A 119 -5.06 2.84 -15.60
N THR A 120 -5.38 2.09 -16.65
CA THR A 120 -6.78 1.76 -16.97
C THR A 120 -7.41 0.86 -15.91
N THR A 121 -8.73 0.80 -15.89
CA THR A 121 -9.48 -0.11 -15.01
C THR A 121 -9.05 -1.57 -15.21
N GLU A 122 -8.77 -2.00 -16.44
CA GLU A 122 -8.30 -3.35 -16.76
C GLU A 122 -6.89 -3.60 -16.20
N GLN A 123 -6.00 -2.61 -16.28
CA GLN A 123 -4.66 -2.68 -15.71
C GLN A 123 -4.72 -2.79 -14.18
N VAL A 124 -5.56 -1.98 -13.54
CA VAL A 124 -5.80 -2.05 -12.09
C VAL A 124 -6.37 -3.41 -11.72
N ALA A 125 -7.41 -3.89 -12.42
CA ALA A 125 -8.02 -5.19 -12.17
C ALA A 125 -7.03 -6.35 -12.34
N CYS A 126 -6.15 -6.29 -13.35
CA CYS A 126 -5.08 -7.25 -13.57
C CYS A 126 -4.12 -7.30 -12.37
N ALA A 127 -3.62 -6.14 -11.91
CA ALA A 127 -2.74 -6.06 -10.75
C ALA A 127 -3.42 -6.52 -9.45
N ARG A 128 -4.69 -6.17 -9.24
CA ARG A 128 -5.49 -6.62 -8.10
C ARG A 128 -5.70 -8.14 -8.09
N LYS A 129 -5.92 -8.76 -9.26
CA LYS A 129 -6.14 -10.20 -9.37
C LYS A 129 -4.83 -11.00 -9.23
N GLN A 130 -3.76 -10.52 -9.84
CA GLN A 130 -2.52 -11.29 -9.98
C GLN A 130 -1.46 -10.97 -8.94
N PHE A 131 -1.52 -9.80 -8.28
CA PHE A 131 -0.37 -9.28 -7.53
C PHE A 131 -0.72 -8.79 -6.13
N ALA A 132 -1.44 -7.67 -6.01
CA ALA A 132 -1.83 -7.16 -4.71
C ALA A 132 -3.13 -7.87 -4.31
N HIS A 133 -3.16 -8.71 -3.28
CA HIS A 133 -4.39 -9.46 -2.96
C HIS A 133 -5.24 -8.79 -1.89
N SER A 134 -4.66 -8.47 -0.74
CA SER A 134 -5.40 -7.92 0.39
C SER A 134 -4.52 -7.07 1.30
N PHE A 135 -5.18 -6.26 2.13
CA PHE A 135 -4.58 -5.61 3.27
C PHE A 135 -5.34 -5.97 4.55
N GLY A 136 -4.69 -5.83 5.70
CA GLY A 136 -5.31 -6.01 7.01
C GLY A 136 -5.49 -4.67 7.73
N SER A 137 -6.73 -4.41 8.17
CA SER A 137 -7.11 -3.36 9.12
C SER A 137 -7.78 -4.01 10.33
N CYS A 138 -7.64 -3.40 11.51
CA CYS A 138 -8.30 -3.85 12.74
C CYS A 138 -9.81 -3.52 12.76
N SER A 139 -10.24 -2.61 11.89
CA SER A 139 -11.62 -2.19 11.70
C SER A 139 -11.93 -2.27 10.21
N CYS A 140 -13.08 -2.85 9.86
CA CYS A 140 -13.60 -2.78 8.50
C CYS A 140 -14.23 -1.41 8.20
N GLU A 141 -14.62 -0.68 9.25
CA GLU A 141 -15.35 0.59 9.12
C GLU A 141 -14.40 1.76 8.85
N ASP A 142 -13.22 1.79 9.47
CA ASP A 142 -12.31 2.93 9.36
C ASP A 142 -11.87 3.17 7.90
N PRO A 143 -11.44 2.16 7.13
CA PRO A 143 -11.10 2.35 5.72
C PRO A 143 -12.28 2.86 4.88
N VAL A 144 -13.51 2.41 5.17
CA VAL A 144 -14.71 2.83 4.44
C VAL A 144 -15.04 4.29 4.75
N ARG A 145 -14.99 4.68 6.04
CA ARG A 145 -15.23 6.07 6.47
C ARG A 145 -14.22 7.03 5.87
N ASP A 146 -12.94 6.63 5.81
CA ASP A 146 -11.91 7.46 5.18
C ASP A 146 -12.23 7.69 3.69
N LEU A 147 -12.62 6.65 2.94
CA LEU A 147 -13.02 6.79 1.54
C LEU A 147 -14.25 7.69 1.36
N GLN A 148 -15.26 7.56 2.23
CA GLN A 148 -16.44 8.44 2.22
C GLN A 148 -16.07 9.90 2.50
N SER A 149 -15.16 10.15 3.46
CA SER A 149 -14.69 11.49 3.78
C SER A 149 -13.95 12.17 2.62
N LEU A 150 -13.35 11.37 1.74
CA LEU A 150 -12.69 11.81 0.50
C LEU A 150 -13.64 11.89 -0.70
N GLY A 151 -14.90 11.45 -0.56
CA GLY A 151 -15.88 11.39 -1.65
C GLY A 151 -15.58 10.30 -2.69
N TRP A 152 -14.85 9.25 -2.31
CA TRP A 152 -14.53 8.11 -3.17
C TRP A 152 -15.50 6.93 -3.02
N LEU A 153 -16.43 7.02 -2.07
CA LEU A 153 -17.57 6.11 -1.84
C LEU A 153 -18.80 6.88 -1.37
#